data_AF-A0A8E2JB84-F1
#
_entry.id   AF-A0A8E2JB84-F1
#
_cell.length_a   1.000
_cell.length_b   1.000
_cell.length_c   1.000
_cell.angle_alpha   90.00
_cell.angle_beta   90.00
_cell.angle_gamma   90.00
#
_symmetry.space_group_name_H-M   'P 1'
#
loop_
_entity.id
_entity.type
_entity.pdbx_description
1 polymer ?
#
loop_
_entity_poly.entity_id
_entity_poly.type
_entity_poly.pdbx_seq_one_letter_code
_entity_poly.pdbx_strand_id
1 'polypeptide(L)'
;PLQVYASALIFAPQRSIIRQQFETRIPHWMERGPEIEERWSATLQTLEGHTSSVEAVAFSPDGSIVASGSYDRTVKLWDARSGQEKATLKGHGGSVNAVAFSPDGSIVASGSWDSTVKLWDARSGQ
;
A
#
# COMPACT_ATOMS: atom_id res chain seq x y z
N PRO A 1 -31.77 -18.42 -11.33
CA PRO A 1 -31.53 -18.58 -9.87
C PRO A 1 -30.15 -19.16 -9.51
N LEU A 2 -29.62 -20.18 -10.21
CA LEU A 2 -28.30 -20.77 -9.91
C LEU A 2 -27.09 -19.90 -10.34
N GLN A 3 -27.22 -19.09 -11.39
CA GLN A 3 -26.12 -18.29 -11.94
C GLN A 3 -25.62 -17.18 -11.00
N VAL A 4 -26.48 -16.63 -10.14
CA VAL A 4 -26.12 -15.55 -9.21
C VAL A 4 -25.28 -16.07 -8.02
N TYR A 5 -25.45 -17.35 -7.65
CA TYR A 5 -24.63 -17.96 -6.59
C TYR A 5 -23.19 -18.25 -7.06
N ALA A 6 -22.99 -18.53 -8.35
CA ALA A 6 -21.69 -18.88 -8.89
C ALA A 6 -20.71 -17.69 -8.89
N SER A 7 -21.19 -16.45 -9.11
CA SER A 7 -20.31 -15.27 -9.14
C SER A 7 -19.73 -14.92 -7.77
N ALA A 8 -20.45 -15.16 -6.68
CA ALA A 8 -19.96 -14.89 -5.31
C ALA A 8 -18.94 -15.94 -4.83
N LEU A 9 -19.05 -17.19 -5.32
CA LEU A 9 -18.12 -18.29 -5.00
C LEU A 9 -16.69 -18.00 -5.48
N ILE A 10 -16.52 -17.24 -6.56
CA ILE A 10 -15.20 -16.87 -7.13
C ILE A 10 -14.42 -15.95 -6.19
N PHE A 11 -15.09 -15.23 -5.30
CA PHE A 11 -14.43 -14.35 -4.32
C PHE A 11 -14.32 -14.98 -2.93
N ALA A 12 -14.82 -16.21 -2.74
CA ALA A 12 -14.73 -16.92 -1.49
C ALA A 12 -13.38 -17.69 -1.41
N PRO A 13 -12.66 -17.67 -0.27
CA PRO A 13 -11.42 -18.43 -0.10
C PRO A 13 -11.63 -19.93 -0.28
N GLN A 14 -10.61 -20.63 -0.75
CA GLN A 14 -10.65 -22.07 -1.05
C GLN A 14 -11.10 -22.93 0.16
N ARG A 15 -10.79 -22.51 1.39
CA ARG A 15 -11.15 -23.23 2.63
C ARG A 15 -12.42 -22.76 3.32
N SER A 16 -13.19 -21.84 2.72
CA SER A 16 -14.46 -21.40 3.29
C SER A 16 -15.50 -22.53 3.26
N ILE A 17 -16.38 -22.59 4.27
CA ILE A 17 -17.50 -23.55 4.34
C ILE A 17 -18.34 -23.50 3.06
N ILE A 18 -18.58 -22.29 2.54
CA ILE A 18 -19.34 -22.09 1.30
C ILE A 18 -18.57 -22.67 0.11
N ARG A 19 -17.24 -22.52 0.05
CA ARG A 19 -16.43 -23.06 -1.04
C ARG A 19 -16.37 -24.59 -0.99
N GLN A 20 -16.20 -25.19 0.18
CA GLN A 20 -16.22 -26.64 0.37
C GLN A 20 -17.58 -27.27 0.02
N GLN A 21 -18.68 -26.59 0.39
CA GLN A 21 -20.03 -27.10 0.15
C GLN A 21 -20.42 -27.09 -1.34
N PHE A 22 -19.81 -26.21 -2.13
CA PHE A 22 -20.16 -26.01 -3.54
C PHE A 22 -19.01 -26.31 -4.52
N GLU A 23 -17.88 -26.85 -4.04
CA GLU A 23 -16.69 -27.18 -4.83
C GLU A 23 -17.02 -28.08 -6.02
N THR A 24 -17.85 -29.11 -5.81
CA THR A 24 -18.29 -30.06 -6.85
C THR A 24 -19.27 -29.47 -7.86
N ARG A 25 -19.74 -28.25 -7.64
CA ARG A 25 -20.65 -27.52 -8.54
C ARG A 25 -19.95 -26.38 -9.29
N ILE A 26 -18.64 -26.19 -9.06
CA ILE A 26 -17.83 -25.23 -9.82
C ILE A 26 -17.60 -25.82 -11.21
N PRO A 27 -18.05 -25.15 -12.28
CA PRO A 27 -17.81 -25.64 -13.63
C PRO A 27 -16.30 -25.64 -13.92
N HIS A 28 -15.81 -26.72 -14.54
CA HIS A 28 -14.42 -26.94 -14.97
C HIS A 28 -13.80 -25.76 -15.76
N TRP A 29 -14.59 -24.96 -16.47
CA TRP A 29 -14.11 -23.77 -17.17
C TRP A 29 -13.72 -22.61 -16.23
N MET A 30 -14.03 -22.73 -14.94
CA MET A 30 -13.81 -21.73 -13.88
C MET A 30 -12.59 -22.06 -12.99
N GLU A 31 -11.87 -23.16 -13.25
CA GLU A 31 -10.67 -23.54 -12.50
C GLU A 31 -9.49 -22.56 -12.68
N ARG A 32 -9.55 -21.69 -13.70
CA ARG A 32 -8.59 -20.59 -13.91
C ARG A 32 -9.23 -19.23 -13.63
N GLY A 33 -9.61 -19.00 -12.37
CA GLY A 33 -9.89 -17.66 -11.86
C GLY A 33 -8.58 -16.90 -11.53
N PRO A 34 -8.62 -15.58 -11.29
CA PRO A 34 -7.48 -14.86 -10.73
C PRO A 34 -7.03 -15.58 -9.46
N GLU A 35 -5.73 -15.69 -9.21
CA GLU A 35 -5.14 -16.42 -8.09
C GLU A 35 -5.82 -16.01 -6.75
N ILE A 36 -6.84 -16.76 -6.32
CA ILE A 36 -7.67 -16.42 -5.15
C ILE A 36 -6.86 -16.80 -3.92
N GLU A 37 -6.39 -15.80 -3.17
CA GLU A 37 -5.60 -15.98 -1.95
C GLU A 37 -6.26 -16.99 -0.98
N GLU A 38 -5.43 -17.88 -0.41
CA GLU A 38 -5.90 -19.02 0.39
C GLU A 38 -6.64 -18.63 1.69
N ARG A 39 -6.42 -17.42 2.20
CA ARG A 39 -7.03 -16.88 3.43
C ARG A 39 -7.28 -15.39 3.26
N TRP A 40 -8.36 -14.88 3.85
CA TRP A 40 -8.54 -13.42 4.02
C TRP A 40 -7.37 -12.88 4.86
N SER A 41 -6.38 -12.27 4.21
CA SER A 41 -5.43 -11.40 4.89
C SER A 41 -5.93 -9.97 4.74
N ALA A 42 -6.26 -9.31 5.85
CA ALA A 42 -6.65 -7.90 5.81
C ALA A 42 -5.46 -6.98 5.48
N THR A 43 -4.24 -7.46 5.70
CA THR A 43 -2.99 -6.73 5.43
C THR A 43 -2.32 -7.32 4.20
N LEU A 44 -2.14 -6.49 3.17
CA LEU A 44 -1.41 -6.89 1.95
C LEU A 44 0.11 -6.91 2.19
N GLN A 45 0.62 -5.90 2.89
CA GLN A 45 2.05 -5.76 3.17
C GLN A 45 2.30 -4.82 4.35
N THR A 46 3.39 -5.06 5.09
CA THR A 46 3.91 -4.17 6.14
C THR A 46 5.23 -3.57 5.66
N LEU A 47 5.37 -2.24 5.75
CA LEU A 47 6.58 -1.51 5.39
C LEU A 47 7.33 -1.13 6.67
N GLU A 48 8.41 -1.86 6.97
CA GLU A 48 9.22 -1.66 8.18
C GLU A 48 10.45 -0.79 7.88
N GLY A 49 10.77 0.15 8.78
CA GLY A 49 12.01 0.93 8.66
C GLY A 49 12.02 2.27 9.41
N HIS A 50 10.86 2.85 9.71
CA HIS A 50 10.78 4.00 10.61
C HIS A 50 11.12 3.59 12.06
N THR A 51 11.80 4.46 12.79
CA THR A 51 12.22 4.19 14.18
C THR A 51 11.26 4.78 15.22
N SER A 52 10.22 5.46 14.77
CA SER A 52 9.16 6.04 15.60
C SER A 52 7.83 6.06 14.85
N SER A 53 6.78 6.59 15.48
CA SER A 53 5.42 6.64 14.91
C SER A 53 5.40 7.24 13.50
N VAL A 54 4.64 6.61 12.61
CA VAL A 54 4.33 7.14 11.29
C VAL A 54 3.10 8.01 11.41
N GLU A 55 3.24 9.29 11.10
CA GLU A 55 2.21 10.32 11.33
C GLU A 55 1.50 10.73 10.02
N ALA A 56 2.13 10.48 8.86
CA ALA A 56 1.58 10.83 7.56
C ALA A 56 1.93 9.78 6.51
N VAL A 57 1.02 9.54 5.56
CA VAL A 57 1.23 8.68 4.40
C VAL A 57 0.57 9.29 3.16
N ALA A 58 1.20 9.12 2.00
CA ALA A 58 0.65 9.54 0.71
C ALA A 58 1.09 8.60 -0.40
N PHE A 59 0.17 8.30 -1.33
CA PHE A 59 0.52 7.67 -2.59
C PHE A 59 0.94 8.72 -3.63
N SER A 60 1.88 8.35 -4.47
CA SER A 60 2.13 9.03 -5.75
C SER A 60 0.91 8.91 -6.67
N PRO A 61 0.72 9.84 -7.62
CA PRO A 61 -0.43 9.83 -8.53
C PRO A 61 -0.53 8.57 -9.39
N ASP A 62 0.60 7.97 -9.76
CA ASP A 62 0.65 6.72 -10.52
C ASP A 62 0.59 5.46 -9.63
N GLY A 63 0.56 5.63 -8.31
CA GLY A 63 0.50 4.56 -7.31
C GLY A 63 1.78 3.74 -7.17
N SER A 64 2.87 4.10 -7.85
CA SER A 64 4.11 3.31 -7.86
C SER A 64 4.96 3.51 -6.59
N ILE A 65 4.81 4.66 -5.95
CA ILE A 65 5.55 5.05 -4.74
C ILE A 65 4.57 5.41 -3.63
N VAL A 66 4.88 4.95 -2.41
CA VAL A 66 4.32 5.46 -1.16
C VAL A 66 5.35 6.35 -0.48
N ALA A 67 4.92 7.49 0.05
CA ALA A 67 5.73 8.32 0.94
C ALA A 67 5.14 8.28 2.35
N SER A 68 6.00 8.20 3.36
CA SER A 68 5.61 8.24 4.77
C SER A 68 6.43 9.25 5.56
N GLY A 69 5.77 10.03 6.41
CA GLY A 69 6.41 10.97 7.35
C GLY A 69 6.30 10.45 8.78
N SER A 70 7.36 10.63 9.58
CA SER A 70 7.44 10.06 10.92
C SER A 70 7.94 11.05 11.98
N TYR A 71 7.63 10.73 13.23
CA TYR A 71 8.21 11.35 14.42
C TYR A 71 9.74 11.17 14.51
N ASP A 72 10.31 10.21 13.77
CA ASP A 72 11.77 10.06 13.64
C ASP A 72 12.45 11.17 12.82
N ARG A 73 11.67 12.15 12.35
CA ARG A 73 12.09 13.34 11.58
C ARG A 73 12.52 13.04 10.15
N THR A 74 12.13 11.88 9.63
CA THR A 74 12.41 11.47 8.25
C THR A 74 11.13 11.35 7.43
N VAL A 75 11.30 11.48 6.11
CA VAL A 75 10.34 10.98 5.14
C VAL A 75 10.96 9.76 4.47
N LYS A 76 10.22 8.66 4.32
CA LYS A 76 10.66 7.49 3.55
C LYS A 76 9.83 7.33 2.30
N LEU A 77 10.48 6.95 1.21
CA LEU A 77 9.84 6.58 -0.05
C LEU A 77 9.94 5.08 -0.22
N TRP A 78 8.84 4.45 -0.59
CA TRP A 78 8.71 3.00 -0.73
C TRP A 78 8.21 2.66 -2.12
N ASP A 79 8.73 1.59 -2.70
CA ASP A 79 8.13 0.98 -3.87
C ASP A 79 6.82 0.29 -3.45
N ALA A 80 5.68 0.70 -4.01
CA ALA A 80 4.37 0.23 -3.55
C ALA A 80 4.11 -1.26 -3.84
N ARG A 81 4.83 -1.84 -4.81
CA ARG A 81 4.63 -3.23 -5.26
C ARG A 81 5.49 -4.22 -4.48
N SER A 82 6.74 -3.86 -4.25
CA SER A 82 7.71 -4.69 -3.54
C SER A 82 7.80 -4.36 -2.06
N GLY A 83 7.37 -3.17 -1.67
CA GLY A 83 7.52 -2.55 -0.35
C GLY A 83 8.96 -2.33 0.09
N GLN A 84 9.90 -2.32 -0.86
CA GLN A 84 11.28 -1.93 -0.57
C GLN A 84 11.38 -0.43 -0.34
N GLU A 85 12.18 -0.03 0.64
CA GLU A 85 12.57 1.36 0.83
C GLU A 85 13.44 1.82 -0.35
N LYS A 86 12.99 2.85 -1.06
CA LYS A 86 13.74 3.49 -2.16
C LYS A 86 14.65 4.60 -1.67
N ALA A 87 14.19 5.37 -0.68
CA ALA A 87 14.94 6.50 -0.14
C ALA A 87 14.51 6.86 1.28
N THR A 88 15.47 7.35 2.07
CA THR A 88 15.21 8.06 3.33
C THR A 88 15.64 9.52 3.17
N LEU A 89 14.67 10.42 3.25
CA LEU A 89 14.84 11.87 3.14
C LEU A 89 15.08 12.43 4.55
N LYS A 90 16.30 12.90 4.78
CA LYS A 90 16.74 13.48 6.06
C LYS A 90 16.90 14.98 5.91
N GLY A 91 16.57 15.71 6.96
CA GLY A 91 16.83 17.16 7.01
C GLY A 91 15.81 17.94 7.84
N HIS A 92 14.68 17.34 8.19
CA HIS A 92 13.77 17.95 9.16
C HIS A 92 14.34 17.89 10.57
N GLY A 93 14.14 18.97 11.32
CA GLY A 93 14.52 19.11 12.72
C GLY A 93 13.49 18.54 13.70
N GLY A 94 12.27 18.30 13.24
CA GLY A 94 11.13 17.85 14.05
C GLY A 94 10.24 16.83 13.33
N SER A 95 9.21 16.34 14.02
CA SER A 95 8.28 15.32 13.50
C SER A 95 7.67 15.75 12.16
N VAL A 96 7.58 14.82 11.21
CA VAL A 96 6.94 15.07 9.91
C VAL A 96 5.49 14.61 9.97
N ASN A 97 4.57 15.57 9.94
CA ASN A 97 3.14 15.32 10.18
C ASN A 97 2.27 15.50 8.92
N ALA A 98 2.87 15.90 7.82
CA ALA A 98 2.20 16.00 6.53
C ALA A 98 3.15 15.60 5.42
N VAL A 99 2.65 14.83 4.46
CA VAL A 99 3.36 14.45 3.24
C VAL A 99 2.36 14.50 2.08
N ALA A 100 2.76 15.01 0.93
CA ALA A 100 1.95 15.04 -0.28
C ALA A 100 2.83 14.91 -1.53
N PHE A 101 2.29 14.31 -2.58
CA PHE A 101 2.90 14.32 -3.91
C PHE A 101 2.36 15.46 -4.76
N SER A 102 3.19 15.98 -5.66
CA SER A 102 2.73 16.81 -6.76
C SER A 102 1.85 15.99 -7.72
N PRO A 103 0.97 16.63 -8.51
CA PRO A 103 0.07 15.91 -9.44
C PRO A 103 0.77 15.09 -10.52
N ASP A 104 2.00 15.45 -10.88
CA ASP A 104 2.86 14.71 -11.82
C ASP A 104 3.77 13.68 -11.13
N GLY A 105 3.71 13.60 -9.79
CA GLY A 105 4.50 12.67 -8.98
C GLY A 105 5.99 12.98 -8.92
N SER A 106 6.46 14.11 -9.46
CA SER A 106 7.89 14.45 -9.50
C SER A 106 8.42 14.99 -8.17
N ILE A 107 7.56 15.59 -7.36
CA ILE A 107 7.93 16.26 -6.11
C ILE A 107 7.15 15.67 -4.95
N VAL A 108 7.84 15.47 -3.83
CA VAL A 108 7.24 15.22 -2.51
C VAL A 108 7.36 16.49 -1.68
N ALA A 109 6.26 16.95 -1.10
CA ALA A 109 6.24 18.01 -0.11
C ALA A 109 6.06 17.41 1.28
N SER A 110 6.83 17.87 2.26
CA SER A 110 6.69 17.47 3.66
C SER A 110 6.63 18.66 4.60
N GLY A 111 5.69 18.62 5.55
CA GLY A 111 5.53 19.61 6.61
C GLY A 111 5.93 19.05 7.97
N SER A 112 6.69 19.83 8.74
CA SER A 112 7.28 19.39 10.01
C SER A 112 7.05 20.38 11.15
N TRP A 113 7.13 19.85 12.38
CA TRP A 113 7.16 20.62 13.62
C TRP A 113 8.40 21.53 13.75
N ASP A 114 9.40 21.40 12.88
CA ASP A 114 10.51 22.37 12.79
C ASP A 114 10.12 23.71 12.14
N SER A 115 8.83 23.93 11.89
CA SER A 115 8.28 25.13 11.23
C SER A 115 8.73 25.30 9.77
N THR A 116 9.15 24.22 9.12
CA THR A 116 9.55 24.23 7.70
C THR A 116 8.70 23.29 6.85
N VAL A 117 8.60 23.66 5.57
CA VAL A 117 8.18 22.77 4.49
C VAL A 117 9.41 22.47 3.63
N LYS A 118 9.59 21.20 3.26
CA LYS A 118 10.65 20.77 2.35
C LYS A 118 10.04 20.13 1.11
N LEU A 119 10.67 20.39 -0.03
CA LEU A 119 10.35 19.77 -1.30
C LEU A 119 11.50 18.85 -1.66
N TRP A 120 11.16 17.66 -2.14
CA TRP A 120 12.10 16.60 -2.49
C TRP A 120 11.79 16.08 -3.87
N ASP A 121 12.82 15.74 -4.64
CA ASP A 121 12.65 14.99 -5.88
C ASP A 121 12.25 13.55 -5.56
N ALA A 122 11.08 13.13 -6.04
CA ALA A 122 10.52 11.81 -5.75
C ALA A 122 11.30 10.65 -6.38
N ARG A 123 12.11 10.92 -7.41
CA ARG A 123 12.86 9.91 -8.16
C ARG A 123 14.26 9.73 -7.60
N SER A 124 14.94 10.83 -7.29
CA SER A 124 16.31 10.80 -6.77
C SER A 124 16.36 10.73 -5.24
N GLY A 125 15.30 11.16 -4.55
CA GLY A 125 15.25 11.25 -3.10
C GLY A 125 16.15 12.36 -2.54
N GLN A 126 16.34 13.44 -3.29
CA GLN A 126 17.14 14.62 -2.89
C GLN A 126 16.27 15.83 -2.60
#